data_AF-A0A126QTL3-F1
#
_entry.id   AF-A0A126QTL3-F1
#
_cell.length_a   1.000
_cell.length_b   1.000
_cell.length_c   1.000
_cell.angle_alpha   90.00
_cell.angle_beta   90.00
_cell.angle_gamma   90.00
#
_symmetry.space_group_name_H-M   'P 1'
#
loop_
_entity.id
_entity.type
_entity.pdbx_description
1 polymer ?
#
loop_
_entity_poly.entity_id
_entity_poly.type
_entity_poly.pdbx_seq_one_letter_code
_entity_poly.pdbx_strand_id
1 'polypeptide(L)'
;MALNNVTAEINSIADSKVQEIQAQTAQEIHRIQEETEKKIAGLKESEDKRLADTLARMDRQEASSAELESKKVVLAKKKEILSEVFDETLKELETASADVKLAQYKSMVAYAKTIIDSPKAIMSENDKFTAKQLGVKSVEQDSRIVAGLILQSEDGQIEIDMQYSALLRTVWDRGIKDVSDILFG
;
A
#
# COMPACT_ATOMS: atom_id res chain seq x y z
N MET A 1 -52.32 -53.63 74.02
CA MET A 1 -52.64 -53.89 72.61
C MET A 1 -52.90 -52.61 71.82
N ALA A 2 -53.59 -51.59 72.36
CA ALA A 2 -53.81 -50.32 71.66
C ALA A 2 -52.52 -49.52 71.32
N LEU A 3 -51.57 -49.41 72.25
CA LEU A 3 -50.31 -48.67 72.03
C LEU A 3 -49.43 -49.27 70.92
N ASN A 4 -49.29 -50.59 70.87
CA ASN A 4 -48.46 -51.26 69.85
C ASN A 4 -49.01 -51.07 68.43
N ASN A 5 -50.33 -50.99 68.26
CA ASN A 5 -50.94 -50.69 66.97
C ASN A 5 -50.68 -49.24 66.54
N VAL A 6 -50.78 -48.30 67.47
CA VAL A 6 -50.46 -46.88 67.20
C VAL A 6 -48.98 -46.70 66.84
N THR A 7 -48.07 -47.41 67.50
CA THR A 7 -46.63 -47.35 67.15
C THR A 7 -46.34 -47.95 65.77
N ALA A 8 -46.99 -49.06 65.41
CA ALA A 8 -46.86 -49.67 64.09
C ALA A 8 -47.42 -48.76 62.98
N GLU A 9 -48.54 -48.09 63.23
CA GLU A 9 -49.15 -47.13 62.31
C GLU A 9 -48.27 -45.89 62.12
N ILE A 10 -47.69 -45.35 63.20
CA ILE A 10 -46.74 -44.23 63.13
C ILE A 10 -45.50 -44.61 62.31
N ASN A 11 -44.94 -45.80 62.52
CA ASN A 11 -43.78 -46.27 61.76
C ASN A 11 -44.13 -46.47 60.28
N SER A 12 -45.29 -47.06 59.96
CA SER A 12 -45.75 -47.21 58.58
C SER A 12 -45.94 -45.86 57.87
N ILE A 13 -46.47 -44.85 58.58
CA ILE A 13 -46.62 -43.50 58.04
C ILE A 13 -45.25 -42.83 57.85
N ALA A 14 -44.31 -43.04 58.78
CA ALA A 14 -42.95 -42.52 58.68
C ALA A 14 -42.21 -43.14 57.48
N ASP A 15 -42.28 -44.46 57.31
CA ASP A 15 -41.65 -45.17 56.20
C ASP A 15 -42.24 -44.72 54.85
N SER A 16 -43.56 -44.54 54.78
CA SER A 16 -44.24 -44.01 53.59
C SER A 16 -43.76 -42.60 53.24
N LYS A 17 -43.64 -41.71 54.24
CA LYS A 17 -43.09 -40.36 54.03
C LYS A 17 -41.63 -40.37 53.60
N VAL A 18 -40.81 -41.26 54.15
CA VAL A 18 -39.40 -41.40 53.74
C VAL A 18 -39.31 -41.84 52.27
N GLN A 19 -40.13 -42.81 51.86
CA GLN A 19 -40.19 -43.25 50.46
C GLN A 19 -40.67 -42.14 49.53
N GLU A 20 -41.68 -41.36 49.95
CA GLU A 20 -42.18 -40.22 49.17
C GLU A 20 -41.10 -39.15 48.99
N ILE A 21 -40.38 -38.79 50.06
CA ILE A 21 -39.27 -37.82 50.01
C ILE A 21 -38.14 -38.34 49.11
N GLN A 22 -37.78 -39.61 49.21
CA GLN A 22 -36.76 -40.22 48.37
C GLN A 22 -37.16 -40.22 46.89
N ALA A 23 -38.41 -40.54 46.58
CA ALA A 23 -38.94 -40.51 45.22
C ALA A 23 -38.94 -39.08 44.64
N GLN A 24 -39.40 -38.09 45.42
CA GLN A 24 -39.37 -36.68 45.03
C GLN A 24 -37.93 -36.17 44.81
N THR A 25 -37.00 -36.55 45.70
CA THR A 25 -35.58 -36.17 45.58
C THR A 25 -34.94 -36.79 44.34
N ALA A 26 -35.21 -38.07 44.05
CA ALA A 26 -34.70 -38.73 42.85
C ALA A 26 -35.23 -38.08 41.57
N GLN A 27 -36.51 -37.71 41.56
CA GLN A 27 -37.13 -37.00 40.43
C GLN A 27 -36.51 -35.61 40.24
N GLU A 28 -36.25 -34.87 41.32
CA GLU A 28 -35.62 -33.55 41.24
C GLU A 28 -34.15 -33.63 40.78
N ILE A 29 -33.39 -34.63 41.26
CA ILE A 29 -32.02 -34.87 40.78
C ILE A 29 -32.02 -35.14 39.28
N HIS A 30 -32.93 -35.99 38.81
CA HIS A 30 -33.06 -36.30 37.38
C HIS A 30 -33.40 -35.04 36.57
N ARG A 31 -34.34 -34.22 37.05
CA ARG A 31 -34.72 -32.96 36.40
C ARG A 31 -33.54 -31.99 36.31
N ILE A 32 -32.77 -31.84 37.39
CA ILE A 32 -31.58 -30.97 37.42
C ILE A 32 -30.52 -31.49 36.44
N GLN A 33 -30.30 -32.80 36.36
CA GLN A 33 -29.35 -33.41 35.43
C GLN A 33 -29.77 -33.14 33.98
N GLU A 34 -31.02 -33.39 33.61
CA GLU A 34 -31.53 -33.13 32.26
C GLU A 34 -31.46 -31.64 31.88
N GLU A 35 -31.81 -30.74 32.79
CA GLU A 35 -31.69 -29.30 32.56
C GLU A 35 -30.23 -28.87 32.38
N THR A 36 -29.32 -29.45 33.15
CA THR A 36 -27.88 -29.17 33.08
C THR A 36 -27.30 -29.68 31.76
N GLU A 37 -27.65 -30.89 31.34
CA GLU A 37 -27.24 -31.45 30.05
C GLU A 37 -27.74 -30.62 28.87
N LYS A 38 -29.00 -30.17 28.91
CA LYS A 38 -29.55 -29.26 27.90
C LYS A 38 -28.79 -27.94 27.84
N LYS A 39 -28.44 -27.35 28.99
CA LYS A 39 -27.64 -26.12 29.06
C LYS A 39 -26.23 -26.33 28.50
N ILE A 40 -25.57 -27.43 28.84
CA ILE A 40 -24.23 -27.77 28.33
C ILE A 40 -24.28 -27.95 26.80
N ALA A 41 -25.28 -28.69 26.29
CA ALA A 41 -25.44 -28.89 24.85
C ALA A 41 -25.67 -27.57 24.12
N GLY A 42 -26.56 -26.71 24.62
CA GLY A 42 -26.81 -25.39 24.04
C GLY A 42 -25.60 -24.46 24.08
N LEU A 43 -24.83 -24.47 25.17
CA LEU A 43 -23.59 -23.70 25.28
C LEU A 43 -22.55 -24.19 24.26
N LYS A 44 -22.39 -25.50 24.14
CA LYS A 44 -21.44 -26.11 23.19
C LYS A 44 -21.79 -25.74 21.75
N GLU A 45 -23.06 -25.88 21.35
CA GLU A 45 -23.52 -25.51 20.01
C GLU A 45 -23.29 -24.02 19.71
N SER A 46 -23.57 -23.14 20.68
CA SER A 46 -23.33 -21.71 20.56
C SER A 46 -21.85 -21.38 20.38
N GLU A 47 -20.97 -21.99 21.17
CA GLU A 47 -19.52 -21.76 21.08
C GLU A 47 -18.93 -22.37 19.79
N ASP A 48 -19.38 -23.56 19.37
CA ASP A 48 -18.96 -24.17 18.11
C ASP A 48 -19.32 -23.28 16.91
N LYS A 49 -20.53 -22.70 16.90
CA LYS A 49 -20.96 -21.74 15.88
C LYS A 49 -20.10 -20.47 15.91
N ARG A 50 -19.85 -19.92 17.10
CA ARG A 50 -19.03 -18.71 17.27
C ARG A 50 -17.58 -18.94 16.82
N LEU A 51 -17.05 -20.12 17.09
CA LEU A 51 -15.72 -20.52 16.64
C LEU A 51 -15.68 -20.62 15.12
N ALA A 52 -16.64 -21.29 14.49
CA ALA A 52 -16.74 -21.40 13.04
C ALA A 52 -16.84 -20.03 12.35
N ASP A 53 -17.69 -19.14 12.87
CA ASP A 53 -17.83 -17.76 12.36
C ASP A 53 -16.53 -16.96 12.51
N THR A 54 -15.81 -17.17 13.61
CA THR A 54 -14.53 -16.50 13.87
C THR A 54 -13.44 -16.99 12.93
N LEU A 55 -13.33 -18.31 12.72
CA LEU A 55 -12.38 -18.90 11.77
C LEU A 55 -12.65 -18.40 10.36
N ALA A 56 -13.91 -18.45 9.89
CA ALA A 56 -14.28 -17.97 8.57
C ALA A 56 -13.97 -16.46 8.38
N ARG A 57 -14.08 -15.64 9.44
CA ARG A 57 -13.68 -14.24 9.40
C ARG A 57 -12.17 -14.08 9.31
N MET A 58 -11.41 -14.85 10.10
CA MET A 58 -9.95 -14.83 10.10
C MET A 58 -9.40 -15.24 8.73
N ASP A 59 -9.93 -16.31 8.13
CA ASP A 59 -9.51 -16.80 6.82
C ASP A 59 -9.70 -15.73 5.74
N ARG A 60 -10.85 -15.05 5.73
CA ARG A 60 -11.12 -13.95 4.79
C ARG A 60 -10.17 -12.77 5.01
N GLN A 61 -9.89 -12.43 6.27
CA GLN A 61 -9.00 -11.34 6.61
C GLN A 61 -7.56 -11.66 6.18
N GLU A 62 -7.10 -12.89 6.40
CA GLU A 62 -5.77 -13.34 6.02
C GLU A 62 -5.61 -13.37 4.50
N ALA A 63 -6.58 -13.94 3.77
CA ALA A 63 -6.59 -13.93 2.31
C ALA A 63 -6.56 -12.50 1.73
N SER A 64 -7.41 -11.61 2.26
CA SER A 64 -7.42 -10.20 1.82
C SER A 64 -6.12 -9.47 2.14
N SER A 65 -5.50 -9.77 3.29
CA SER A 65 -4.22 -9.18 3.69
C SER A 65 -3.09 -9.66 2.78
N ALA A 66 -3.06 -10.96 2.48
CA ALA A 66 -2.09 -11.55 1.57
C ALA A 66 -2.20 -10.98 0.16
N GLU A 67 -3.43 -10.82 -0.36
CA GLU A 67 -3.66 -10.21 -1.66
C GLU A 67 -3.20 -8.75 -1.71
N LEU A 68 -3.50 -7.97 -0.66
CA LEU A 68 -3.07 -6.58 -0.57
C LEU A 68 -1.55 -6.47 -0.53
N GLU A 69 -0.88 -7.32 0.26
CA GLU A 69 0.56 -7.29 0.37
C GLU A 69 1.25 -7.73 -0.93
N SER A 70 0.70 -8.74 -1.61
CA SER A 70 1.15 -9.13 -2.95
C SER A 70 1.06 -7.96 -3.95
N LYS A 71 -0.08 -7.26 -3.98
CA LYS A 71 -0.27 -6.08 -4.85
C LYS A 71 0.74 -4.97 -4.54
N LYS A 72 1.01 -4.70 -3.25
CA LYS A 72 2.00 -3.70 -2.86
C LYS A 72 3.40 -4.07 -3.35
N VAL A 73 3.82 -5.32 -3.18
CA VAL A 73 5.13 -5.78 -3.65
C VAL A 73 5.26 -5.60 -5.15
N VAL A 74 4.24 -5.99 -5.92
CA VAL A 74 4.24 -5.82 -7.39
C VAL A 74 4.32 -4.34 -7.77
N LEU A 75 3.49 -3.49 -7.17
CA LEU A 75 3.49 -2.05 -7.47
C LEU A 75 4.82 -1.37 -7.08
N ALA A 76 5.42 -1.76 -5.97
CA ALA A 76 6.74 -1.27 -5.56
C ALA A 76 7.79 -1.63 -6.60
N LYS A 77 7.82 -2.89 -7.07
CA LYS A 77 8.75 -3.33 -8.12
C LYS A 77 8.51 -2.65 -9.46
N LYS A 78 7.25 -2.45 -9.88
CA LYS A 78 6.94 -1.66 -11.09
C LYS A 78 7.47 -0.23 -10.98
N LYS A 79 7.32 0.41 -9.82
CA LYS A 79 7.85 1.75 -9.58
C LYS A 79 9.38 1.79 -9.64
N GLU A 80 10.07 0.81 -9.04
CA GLU A 80 11.53 0.69 -9.11
C GLU A 80 12.01 0.61 -10.57
N ILE A 81 11.41 -0.27 -11.38
CA ILE A 81 11.76 -0.43 -12.80
C ILE A 81 11.51 0.88 -13.58
N LEU A 82 10.40 1.57 -13.32
CA LEU A 82 10.13 2.86 -13.96
C LEU A 82 11.18 3.92 -13.59
N SER A 83 11.62 3.96 -12.33
CA SER A 83 12.69 4.86 -11.91
C SER A 83 14.02 4.50 -12.58
N GLU A 84 14.36 3.21 -12.68
CA GLU A 84 15.58 2.75 -13.35
C GLU A 84 15.59 3.17 -14.82
N VAL A 85 14.49 2.98 -15.54
CA VAL A 85 14.38 3.41 -16.95
C VAL A 85 14.51 4.92 -17.08
N PHE A 86 13.92 5.70 -16.18
CA PHE A 86 14.08 7.17 -16.17
C PHE A 86 15.56 7.55 -15.99
N ASP A 87 16.22 6.99 -14.99
CA ASP A 87 17.61 7.31 -14.66
C ASP A 87 18.58 6.86 -15.76
N GLU A 88 18.37 5.69 -16.35
CA GLU A 88 19.16 5.20 -17.48
C GLU A 88 18.99 6.07 -18.72
N THR A 89 17.75 6.46 -19.05
CA THR A 89 17.46 7.35 -20.18
C THR A 89 18.11 8.73 -19.96
N LEU A 90 18.01 9.27 -18.74
CA LEU A 90 18.66 10.53 -18.40
C LEU A 90 20.17 10.42 -18.58
N LYS A 91 20.78 9.36 -18.05
CA LYS A 91 22.21 9.11 -18.18
C LYS A 91 22.64 8.99 -19.63
N GLU A 92 21.85 8.35 -20.49
CA GLU A 92 22.13 8.27 -21.92
C GLU A 92 22.15 9.66 -22.58
N LEU A 93 21.18 10.52 -22.25
CA LEU A 93 21.16 11.91 -22.72
C LEU A 93 22.38 12.71 -22.20
N GLU A 94 22.72 12.55 -20.92
CA GLU A 94 23.85 13.23 -20.28
C GLU A 94 25.21 12.77 -20.81
N THR A 95 25.32 11.52 -21.27
CA THR A 95 26.56 10.93 -21.80
C THR A 95 26.62 10.90 -23.33
N ALA A 96 25.60 11.45 -24.01
CA ALA A 96 25.57 11.60 -25.45
C ALA A 96 26.80 12.35 -25.98
N SER A 97 27.19 12.04 -27.23
CA SER A 97 28.34 12.68 -27.86
C SER A 97 28.16 14.19 -28.01
N ALA A 98 29.26 14.94 -28.07
CA ALA A 98 29.23 16.39 -28.16
C ALA A 98 28.44 16.90 -29.38
N ASP A 99 28.47 16.19 -30.51
CA ASP A 99 27.72 16.56 -31.71
C ASP A 99 26.21 16.44 -31.50
N VAL A 100 25.76 15.36 -30.85
CA VAL A 100 24.35 15.13 -30.52
C VAL A 100 23.87 16.20 -29.54
N LYS A 101 24.63 16.43 -28.45
CA LYS A 101 24.32 17.48 -27.47
C LYS A 101 24.26 18.87 -28.11
N LEU A 102 25.21 19.20 -29.01
CA LEU A 102 25.22 20.49 -29.68
C LEU A 102 23.96 20.71 -30.53
N ALA A 103 23.49 19.68 -31.24
CA ALA A 103 22.26 19.76 -32.03
C ALA A 103 21.02 19.94 -31.13
N GLN A 104 20.96 19.21 -30.01
CA GLN A 104 19.88 19.33 -29.02
C GLN A 104 19.87 20.71 -28.37
N TYR A 105 21.04 21.20 -27.92
CA TYR A 105 21.18 22.52 -27.29
C TYR A 105 20.81 23.66 -28.24
N LYS A 106 21.19 23.57 -29.53
CA LYS A 106 20.73 24.54 -30.53
C LYS A 106 19.21 24.57 -30.66
N SER A 107 18.56 23.41 -30.57
CA SER A 107 17.10 23.31 -30.64
C SER A 107 16.45 23.94 -29.40
N MET A 108 17.01 23.72 -28.20
CA MET A 108 16.58 24.37 -26.96
C MET A 108 16.73 25.90 -27.05
N VAL A 109 17.86 26.39 -27.57
CA VAL A 109 18.10 27.82 -27.77
C VAL A 109 17.11 28.40 -28.78
N ALA A 110 16.83 27.69 -29.88
CA ALA A 110 15.85 28.13 -30.87
C ALA A 110 14.45 28.28 -30.26
N TYR A 111 14.04 27.35 -29.40
CA TYR A 111 12.79 27.47 -28.65
C TYR A 111 12.83 28.65 -27.68
N ALA A 112 13.88 28.77 -26.87
CA ALA A 112 13.97 29.87 -25.89
C ALA A 112 13.99 31.25 -26.55
N LYS A 113 14.52 31.37 -27.77
CA LYS A 113 14.50 32.62 -28.56
C LYS A 113 13.11 33.11 -28.94
N THR A 114 12.09 32.25 -28.85
CA THR A 114 10.69 32.68 -29.03
C THR A 114 10.17 33.46 -27.81
N ILE A 115 10.89 33.41 -26.68
CA ILE A 115 10.52 34.02 -25.40
C ILE A 115 11.54 35.10 -25.00
N ILE A 116 12.83 34.86 -25.28
CA ILE A 116 13.96 35.73 -24.92
C ILE A 116 14.76 36.04 -26.18
N ASP A 117 14.76 37.28 -26.68
CA ASP A 117 15.43 37.64 -27.95
C ASP A 117 16.93 37.30 -28.00
N SER A 118 17.65 37.48 -26.88
CA SER A 118 19.10 37.26 -26.79
C SER A 118 19.46 36.58 -25.47
N PRO A 119 19.21 35.27 -25.34
CA PRO A 119 19.41 34.57 -24.08
C PRO A 119 20.91 34.41 -23.79
N LYS A 120 21.22 34.39 -22.52
CA LYS A 120 22.46 33.90 -21.94
C LYS A 120 22.28 32.42 -21.60
N ALA A 121 23.24 31.57 -21.96
CA ALA A 121 23.18 30.14 -21.64
C ALA A 121 24.08 29.82 -20.44
N ILE A 122 23.53 29.13 -19.45
CA ILE A 122 24.27 28.56 -18.33
C ILE A 122 24.28 27.04 -18.54
N MET A 123 25.46 26.44 -18.54
CA MET A 123 25.64 25.01 -18.83
C MET A 123 26.61 24.32 -17.86
N SER A 124 26.75 23.01 -17.98
CA SER A 124 27.73 22.25 -17.20
C SER A 124 29.16 22.65 -17.53
N GLU A 125 30.06 22.55 -16.55
CA GLU A 125 31.51 22.68 -16.76
C GLU A 125 32.07 21.59 -17.70
N ASN A 126 31.37 20.45 -17.81
CA ASN A 126 31.75 19.35 -18.69
C ASN A 126 31.46 19.64 -20.17
N ASP A 127 30.52 20.54 -20.45
CA ASP A 127 30.18 20.95 -21.81
C ASP A 127 31.01 22.17 -22.23
N LYS A 128 31.70 22.07 -23.37
CA LYS A 128 32.66 23.07 -23.86
C LYS A 128 32.14 23.88 -25.06
N PHE A 129 30.82 24.06 -25.16
CA PHE A 129 30.22 24.77 -26.27
C PHE A 129 30.35 26.28 -26.13
N THR A 130 30.71 26.94 -27.22
CA THR A 130 30.85 28.40 -27.27
C THR A 130 29.52 29.09 -27.56
N ALA A 131 29.40 30.36 -27.16
CA ALA A 131 28.23 31.19 -27.46
C ALA A 131 27.92 31.25 -28.97
N LYS A 132 28.96 31.27 -29.82
CA LYS A 132 28.84 31.23 -31.28
C LYS A 132 28.28 29.90 -31.78
N GLN A 133 28.70 28.78 -31.21
CA GLN A 133 28.19 27.46 -31.59
C GLN A 133 26.71 27.32 -31.22
N LEU A 134 26.29 27.86 -30.08
CA LEU A 134 24.89 27.80 -29.61
C LEU A 134 24.00 28.91 -30.19
N GLY A 135 24.59 29.99 -30.69
CA GLY A 135 23.86 31.15 -31.18
C GLY A 135 23.24 32.00 -30.05
N VAL A 136 23.90 32.07 -28.90
CA VAL A 136 23.46 32.83 -27.70
C VAL A 136 24.35 34.05 -27.48
N LYS A 137 23.93 34.97 -26.59
CA LYS A 137 24.71 36.20 -26.29
C LYS A 137 26.02 35.87 -25.57
N SER A 138 25.93 35.04 -24.54
CA SER A 138 27.06 34.58 -23.74
C SER A 138 26.80 33.19 -23.17
N VAL A 139 27.88 32.53 -22.76
CA VAL A 139 27.85 31.24 -22.07
C VAL A 139 28.52 31.40 -20.72
N GLU A 140 27.87 30.87 -19.69
CA GLU A 140 28.44 30.67 -18.37
C GLU A 140 28.40 29.19 -17.99
N GLN A 141 29.33 28.78 -17.13
CA GLN A 141 29.40 27.42 -16.62
C GLN A 141 29.01 27.42 -15.14
N ASP A 142 28.27 26.40 -14.73
CA ASP A 142 27.86 26.19 -13.34
C ASP A 142 28.01 24.70 -12.99
N SER A 143 28.74 24.42 -11.92
CA SER A 143 28.99 23.06 -11.42
C SER A 143 27.74 22.34 -10.92
N ARG A 144 26.64 23.07 -10.66
CA ARG A 144 25.34 22.50 -10.29
C ARG A 144 24.60 21.89 -11.48
N ILE A 145 24.99 22.24 -12.71
CA ILE A 145 24.36 21.72 -13.93
C ILE A 145 25.10 20.47 -14.39
N VAL A 146 24.38 19.36 -14.49
CA VAL A 146 24.92 18.09 -14.99
C VAL A 146 24.92 18.06 -16.52
N ALA A 147 23.77 18.33 -17.15
CA ALA A 147 23.62 18.49 -18.59
C ALA A 147 22.35 19.27 -18.96
N GLY A 148 22.29 19.74 -20.20
CA GLY A 148 21.29 20.67 -20.70
C GLY A 148 21.69 22.12 -20.46
N LEU A 149 20.71 23.02 -20.62
CA LEU A 149 20.93 24.46 -20.54
C LEU A 149 19.93 25.11 -19.59
N ILE A 150 20.37 26.15 -18.89
CA ILE A 150 19.48 27.16 -18.33
C ILE A 150 19.63 28.41 -19.18
N LEU A 151 18.52 28.92 -19.73
CA LEU A 151 18.53 30.07 -20.64
C LEU A 151 17.89 31.26 -19.95
N GLN A 152 18.68 32.32 -19.78
CA GLN A 152 18.32 33.48 -18.98
C GLN A 152 18.26 34.76 -19.84
N SER A 153 17.35 35.66 -19.52
CA SER A 153 17.35 37.03 -20.06
C SER A 153 18.53 37.84 -19.51
N GLU A 154 18.87 38.94 -20.17
CA GLU A 154 20.00 39.78 -19.78
C GLU A 154 19.84 40.41 -18.39
N ASP A 155 18.61 40.73 -18.00
CA ASP A 155 18.24 41.29 -16.71
C ASP A 155 18.02 40.23 -15.61
N GLY A 156 18.15 38.94 -15.97
CA GLY A 156 17.95 37.81 -15.08
C GLY A 156 16.50 37.56 -14.65
N GLN A 157 15.53 38.31 -15.20
CA GLN A 157 14.12 38.23 -14.79
C GLN A 157 13.41 37.00 -15.35
N ILE A 158 13.84 36.53 -16.52
CA ILE A 158 13.25 35.36 -17.18
C ILE A 158 14.32 34.28 -17.24
N GLU A 159 13.98 33.11 -16.71
CA GLU A 159 14.80 31.91 -16.76
C GLU A 159 13.97 30.76 -17.33
N ILE A 160 14.57 30.03 -18.26
CA ILE A 160 13.98 28.88 -18.91
C ILE A 160 14.87 27.68 -18.65
N ASP A 161 14.39 26.77 -17.81
CA ASP A 161 15.06 25.51 -17.51
C ASP A 161 14.88 24.53 -18.68
N MET A 162 15.98 24.26 -19.37
CA MET A 162 16.12 23.31 -20.46
C MET A 162 17.13 22.22 -20.10
N GLN A 163 17.28 21.91 -18.81
CA GLN A 163 18.06 20.77 -18.36
C GLN A 163 17.43 19.47 -18.85
N TYR A 164 18.26 18.47 -19.19
CA TYR A 164 17.73 17.17 -19.65
C TYR A 164 16.83 16.53 -18.58
N SER A 165 17.18 16.66 -17.31
CA SER A 165 16.37 16.17 -16.19
C SER A 165 14.96 16.81 -16.16
N ALA A 166 14.88 18.13 -16.34
CA ALA A 166 13.62 18.87 -16.34
C ALA A 166 12.74 18.52 -17.56
N LEU A 167 13.36 18.45 -18.74
CA LEU A 167 12.68 18.09 -19.99
C LEU A 167 12.21 16.64 -19.97
N LEU A 168 13.07 15.71 -19.58
CA LEU A 168 12.73 14.30 -19.49
C LEU A 168 11.62 14.09 -18.45
N ARG A 169 11.67 14.74 -17.29
CA ARG A 169 10.59 14.68 -16.29
C ARG A 169 9.27 15.15 -16.86
N THR A 170 9.25 16.25 -17.61
CA THR A 170 8.03 16.77 -18.23
C THR A 170 7.44 15.77 -19.24
N VAL A 171 8.28 15.12 -20.04
CA VAL A 171 7.85 14.09 -21.00
C VAL A 171 7.38 12.85 -20.26
N TRP A 172 8.12 12.42 -19.24
CA TRP A 172 7.86 11.26 -18.42
C TRP A 172 6.51 11.36 -17.71
N ASP A 173 6.24 12.48 -17.05
CA ASP A 173 4.98 12.69 -16.32
C ASP A 173 3.75 12.67 -17.26
N ARG A 174 3.92 13.09 -18.52
CA ARG A 174 2.87 13.04 -19.54
C ARG A 174 2.70 11.64 -20.14
N GLY A 175 3.81 10.91 -20.32
CA GLY A 175 3.86 9.62 -21.00
C GLY A 175 3.89 8.40 -20.08
N ILE A 176 3.85 8.58 -18.76
CA ILE A 176 4.08 7.48 -17.80
C ILE A 176 3.12 6.31 -17.97
N LYS A 177 1.89 6.60 -18.39
CA LYS A 177 0.91 5.58 -18.71
C LYS A 177 1.37 4.73 -19.90
N ASP A 178 1.72 5.36 -21.00
CA ASP A 178 2.16 4.65 -22.21
C ASP A 178 3.42 3.82 -21.94
N VAL A 179 4.38 4.38 -21.18
CA VAL A 179 5.58 3.65 -20.75
C VAL A 179 5.21 2.45 -19.87
N SER A 180 4.30 2.63 -18.92
CA SER A 180 3.80 1.54 -18.06
C SER A 180 3.12 0.43 -18.87
N ASP A 181 2.28 0.80 -19.84
CA ASP A 181 1.55 -0.15 -20.70
C ASP A 181 2.54 -0.95 -21.58
N ILE A 182 3.60 -0.29 -22.12
CA ILE A 182 4.66 -0.97 -22.87
C ILE A 182 5.44 -1.97 -22.00
N LEU A 183 5.82 -1.56 -20.78
CA LEU A 183 6.69 -2.37 -19.92
C LEU A 183 5.96 -3.52 -19.23
N PHE A 184 4.68 -3.33 -18.90
CA PHE A 184 3.96 -4.24 -18.01
C PHE A 184 2.69 -4.86 -18.60
N GLY A 185 2.24 -4.42 -19.78
CA GLY A 185 1.02 -4.92 -20.44
C GLY A 185 -0.24 -4.24 -19.93
#